data_AF-A0A195DM37-F1
#
_entry.id   AF-A0A195DM37-F1
#
_cell.length_a   1.000
_cell.length_b   1.000
_cell.length_c   1.000
_cell.angle_alpha   90.00
_cell.angle_beta   90.00
_cell.angle_gamma   90.00
#
_symmetry.space_group_name_H-M   'P 1'
#
loop_
_entity.id
_entity.type
_entity.pdbx_description
1 polymer ?
#
loop_
_entity_poly.entity_id
_entity_poly.type
_entity_poly.pdbx_seq_one_letter_code
_entity_poly.pdbx_strand_id
1 'polypeptide(L)'
;MDFNLVNLSRYTPQKIELNYKLIPFIPDYIPAVGDIDAFIKIPRPDGVEDKIGLTVLDEPCTNQSDPAVLHLQLRNHSRSAGAATRQAVVKRIEDAERNSKSIDKWIDDMNQLHRSKHLPGVQLNHAMPDIDGLMQQWPPQVEEKLNELQLDLSELDCDLPQLVDVVCNLLDIPTQENTRLEALHTLFTLYLEIRNVENRNFS
;
A
#
# COMPACT_ATOMS: atom_id res chain seq x y z
N MET A 1 -39.28 -79.57 25.58
CA MET A 1 -39.41 -79.07 24.20
C MET A 1 -38.17 -78.25 23.93
N ASP A 2 -37.13 -78.91 23.43
CA ASP A 2 -35.84 -78.28 23.16
C ASP A 2 -35.92 -77.50 21.86
N PHE A 3 -35.85 -76.18 21.96
CA PHE A 3 -35.68 -75.31 20.80
C PHE A 3 -34.23 -75.41 20.34
N ASN A 4 -33.98 -76.25 19.34
CA ASN A 4 -32.71 -76.28 18.62
C ASN A 4 -32.54 -74.98 17.83
N LEU A 5 -31.76 -74.04 18.39
CA LEU A 5 -31.31 -72.86 17.67
C LEU A 5 -30.15 -73.28 16.74
N VAL A 6 -30.44 -73.55 15.47
CA VAL A 6 -29.40 -73.82 14.46
C VAL A 6 -28.65 -72.52 14.20
N ASN A 7 -27.43 -72.43 14.72
CA ASN A 7 -26.53 -71.30 14.53
C ASN A 7 -26.05 -71.30 13.06
N LEU A 8 -26.58 -70.38 12.24
CA LEU A 8 -26.15 -70.19 10.85
C LEU A 8 -24.79 -69.44 10.81
N SER A 9 -23.73 -70.05 11.35
CA SER A 9 -22.43 -69.38 11.52
C SER A 9 -21.55 -69.34 10.27
N ARG A 10 -22.03 -69.78 9.09
CA ARG A 10 -21.22 -69.79 7.86
C ARG A 10 -22.05 -69.51 6.61
N TYR A 11 -22.59 -68.31 6.51
CA TYR A 11 -22.95 -67.77 5.20
C TYR A 11 -21.79 -66.94 4.67
N THR A 12 -21.10 -67.44 3.65
CA THR A 12 -20.09 -66.68 2.92
C THR A 12 -20.79 -66.12 1.68
N PRO A 13 -21.02 -64.80 1.58
CA PRO A 13 -21.72 -64.23 0.43
C PRO A 13 -20.93 -64.52 -0.85
N GLN A 14 -21.58 -65.15 -1.83
CA GLN A 14 -20.99 -65.30 -3.16
C GLN A 14 -20.96 -63.92 -3.82
N LYS A 15 -19.76 -63.42 -4.14
CA LYS A 15 -19.59 -62.26 -5.02
C LYS A 15 -19.96 -62.69 -6.44
N ILE A 16 -21.20 -62.44 -6.82
CA ILE A 16 -21.66 -62.62 -8.20
C ILE A 16 -21.25 -61.36 -8.96
N GLU A 17 -20.22 -61.45 -9.80
CA GLU A 17 -19.89 -60.39 -10.75
C GLU A 17 -20.89 -60.46 -11.90
N LEU A 18 -21.90 -59.60 -11.88
CA LEU A 18 -22.82 -59.47 -12.99
C LEU A 18 -22.12 -58.69 -14.13
N ASN A 19 -22.22 -59.17 -15.36
CA ASN A 19 -21.71 -58.45 -16.52
C ASN A 19 -22.64 -57.25 -16.81
N TYR A 20 -22.28 -56.06 -16.35
CA TYR A 20 -23.05 -54.83 -16.58
C TYR A 20 -22.70 -54.23 -17.95
N LYS A 21 -23.69 -53.85 -18.75
CA LYS A 21 -23.46 -53.05 -19.98
C LYS A 21 -23.10 -51.59 -19.67
N LEU A 22 -23.40 -51.12 -18.45
CA LEU A 22 -23.14 -49.78 -17.97
C LEU A 22 -22.49 -49.87 -16.60
N ILE A 23 -21.29 -49.32 -16.48
CA ILE A 23 -20.60 -49.10 -15.22
C ILE A 23 -20.90 -47.67 -14.73
N PRO A 24 -21.09 -47.44 -13.42
CA PRO A 24 -21.18 -46.09 -12.89
C PRO A 24 -19.87 -45.36 -13.20
N PHE A 25 -19.94 -44.35 -14.08
CA PHE A 25 -18.82 -43.46 -14.32
C PHE A 25 -18.76 -42.48 -13.13
N ILE A 26 -17.78 -42.69 -12.25
CA ILE A 26 -17.36 -41.68 -11.29
C ILE A 26 -16.18 -40.99 -11.95
N PRO A 27 -16.36 -39.77 -12.51
CA PRO A 27 -15.24 -39.06 -13.10
C PRO A 27 -14.16 -38.84 -12.03
N ASP A 28 -12.90 -38.94 -12.42
CA ASP A 28 -11.79 -38.46 -11.59
C ASP A 28 -12.04 -36.99 -11.26
N TYR A 29 -11.84 -36.58 -10.01
CA TYR A 29 -12.11 -35.21 -9.55
C TYR A 29 -11.37 -34.19 -10.44
N ILE A 30 -12.12 -33.51 -11.31
CA ILE A 30 -11.60 -32.39 -12.09
C ILE A 30 -11.65 -31.16 -11.16
N PRO A 31 -10.51 -30.53 -10.82
CA PRO A 31 -10.54 -29.30 -10.05
C PRO A 31 -11.21 -28.22 -10.91
N ALA A 32 -12.46 -27.92 -10.60
CA ALA A 32 -13.13 -26.75 -11.13
C ALA A 32 -12.53 -25.53 -10.42
N VAL A 33 -11.91 -24.63 -11.18
CA VAL A 33 -11.67 -23.27 -10.71
C VAL A 33 -13.06 -22.65 -10.56
N GLY A 34 -13.56 -22.58 -9.32
CA GLY A 34 -14.89 -22.08 -9.03
C GLY A 34 -15.06 -20.63 -9.48
N ASP A 35 -16.29 -20.26 -9.81
CA ASP A 35 -16.68 -18.87 -10.04
C ASP A 35 -16.41 -18.00 -8.80
N ILE A 36 -16.26 -16.69 -9.01
CA ILE A 36 -16.12 -15.70 -7.93
C ILE A 36 -17.30 -15.84 -6.98
N ASP A 37 -17.03 -16.01 -5.68
CA ASP A 37 -18.06 -16.20 -4.66
C ASP A 37 -19.12 -15.09 -4.76
N ALA A 38 -20.39 -15.48 -4.93
CA ALA A 38 -21.52 -14.56 -5.02
C ALA A 38 -21.94 -13.96 -3.66
N PHE A 39 -21.15 -14.21 -2.59
CA PHE A 39 -21.46 -13.85 -1.20
C PHE A 39 -22.75 -14.51 -0.68
N ILE A 40 -23.20 -15.59 -1.33
CA ILE A 40 -24.37 -16.37 -0.90
C ILE A 40 -23.88 -17.45 0.06
N LYS A 41 -23.98 -17.19 1.36
CA LYS A 41 -23.57 -18.15 2.40
C LYS A 41 -24.71 -19.11 2.71
N ILE A 42 -24.48 -20.39 2.43
CA ILE A 42 -25.37 -21.46 2.84
C ILE A 42 -25.19 -21.65 4.35
N PRO A 43 -26.25 -21.61 5.17
CA PRO A 43 -26.12 -21.81 6.60
C PRO A 43 -25.57 -23.21 6.89
N ARG A 44 -24.81 -23.33 7.98
CA ARG A 44 -24.20 -24.61 8.34
C ARG A 44 -25.28 -25.68 8.55
N PRO A 45 -25.05 -26.92 8.06
CA PRO A 45 -26.03 -28.00 8.18
C PRO A 45 -26.26 -28.46 9.63
N ASP A 46 -25.38 -28.07 10.55
CA ASP A 46 -25.48 -28.36 11.99
C ASP A 46 -26.19 -27.26 12.80
N GLY A 47 -26.65 -26.19 12.15
CA GLY A 47 -27.40 -25.11 12.78
C GLY A 47 -26.57 -24.18 13.67
N VAL A 48 -25.25 -24.31 13.69
CA VAL A 48 -24.35 -23.36 14.38
C VAL A 48 -24.24 -22.09 13.53
N GLU A 49 -24.27 -20.93 14.18
CA GLU A 49 -24.12 -19.64 13.50
C GLU A 49 -22.75 -19.53 12.81
N ASP A 50 -22.77 -19.09 11.55
CA ASP A 50 -21.56 -18.71 10.82
C ASP A 50 -21.19 -17.25 11.13
N LYS A 51 -19.92 -17.02 11.49
CA LYS A 51 -19.40 -15.70 11.87
C LYS A 51 -18.43 -15.13 10.83
N ILE A 52 -18.27 -15.82 9.69
CA ILE A 52 -17.51 -15.32 8.54
C ILE A 52 -18.18 -14.05 8.01
N GLY A 53 -17.39 -13.02 7.68
CA GLY A 53 -17.88 -11.68 7.30
C GLY A 53 -18.26 -10.78 8.48
N LEU A 54 -18.54 -11.34 9.68
CA LEU A 54 -18.80 -10.58 10.91
C LEU A 54 -17.56 -10.42 11.79
N THR A 55 -16.77 -11.49 11.91
CA THR A 55 -15.58 -11.54 12.78
C THR A 55 -14.27 -11.60 11.99
N VAL A 56 -14.29 -12.21 10.81
CA VAL A 56 -13.17 -12.34 9.89
C VAL A 56 -13.64 -11.90 8.52
N LEU A 57 -12.83 -11.07 7.84
CA LEU A 57 -13.17 -10.61 6.51
C LEU A 57 -13.15 -11.79 5.52
N ASP A 58 -14.21 -11.88 4.73
CA ASP A 58 -14.39 -12.92 3.74
C ASP A 58 -13.84 -12.44 2.39
N GLU A 59 -12.55 -12.71 2.16
CA GLU A 59 -11.88 -12.31 0.92
C GLU A 59 -12.01 -13.42 -0.14
N PRO A 60 -12.63 -13.16 -1.31
CA PRO A 60 -12.81 -14.15 -2.37
C PRO A 60 -11.52 -14.47 -3.13
N CYS A 61 -10.38 -13.91 -2.72
CA CYS A 61 -9.10 -14.04 -3.39
C CYS A 61 -8.32 -15.28 -2.92
N THR A 62 -7.69 -15.98 -3.86
CA THR A 62 -6.78 -17.11 -3.57
C THR A 62 -5.55 -16.68 -2.76
N ASN A 63 -5.15 -15.42 -2.89
CA ASN A 63 -4.09 -14.80 -2.07
C ASN A 63 -4.75 -13.80 -1.12
N GLN A 64 -5.07 -14.26 0.08
CA GLN A 64 -5.67 -13.43 1.12
C GLN A 64 -4.69 -12.37 1.64
N SER A 65 -5.26 -11.23 2.01
CA SER A 65 -4.51 -10.12 2.61
C SER A 65 -3.96 -10.51 3.97
N ASP A 66 -2.82 -9.92 4.29
CA ASP A 66 -2.25 -10.07 5.63
C ASP A 66 -3.04 -9.22 6.64
N PRO A 67 -3.58 -9.80 7.73
CA PRO A 67 -4.37 -9.06 8.70
C PRO A 67 -3.64 -7.87 9.33
N ALA A 68 -2.33 -7.99 9.56
CA ALA A 68 -1.53 -6.91 10.14
C ALA A 68 -1.33 -5.76 9.15
N VAL A 69 -1.07 -6.09 7.88
CA VAL A 69 -0.91 -5.10 6.79
C VAL A 69 -2.24 -4.40 6.52
N LEU A 70 -3.33 -5.16 6.39
CA LEU A 70 -4.67 -4.63 6.15
C LEU A 70 -5.10 -3.69 7.29
N HIS A 71 -4.88 -4.09 8.55
CA HIS A 71 -5.18 -3.24 9.69
C HIS A 71 -4.37 -1.93 9.66
N LEU A 72 -3.11 -2.00 9.26
CA LEU A 72 -2.25 -0.82 9.13
C LEU A 72 -2.67 0.10 7.97
N GLN A 73 -3.09 -0.47 6.84
CA GLN A 73 -3.70 0.26 5.72
C GLN A 73 -4.99 0.96 6.14
N LEU A 74 -5.91 0.23 6.77
CA LEU A 74 -7.17 0.77 7.28
C LEU A 74 -6.93 1.90 8.27
N ARG A 75 -5.94 1.76 9.18
CA ARG A 75 -5.55 2.83 10.10
C ARG A 75 -5.03 4.07 9.37
N ASN A 76 -4.22 3.89 8.33
CA ASN A 76 -3.72 5.02 7.54
C ASN A 76 -4.84 5.71 6.75
N HIS A 77 -5.83 4.96 6.26
CA HIS A 77 -6.97 5.53 5.53
C HIS A 77 -8.03 6.16 6.45
N SER A 78 -8.23 5.62 7.66
CA SER A 78 -9.18 6.14 8.63
C SER A 78 -8.61 7.36 9.36
N ARG A 79 -9.13 8.56 9.11
CA ARG A 79 -8.72 9.80 9.82
C ARG A 79 -9.19 9.89 11.27
N SER A 80 -9.93 8.90 11.77
CA SER A 80 -10.51 8.89 13.12
C SER A 80 -9.53 8.31 14.14
N ALA A 81 -8.76 9.19 14.77
CA ALA A 81 -7.74 8.87 15.79
C ALA A 81 -8.29 8.30 17.12
N GLY A 82 -9.60 8.05 17.26
CA GLY A 82 -10.23 7.80 18.56
C GLY A 82 -10.52 6.33 18.93
N ALA A 83 -10.74 5.44 17.97
CA ALA A 83 -11.29 4.09 18.26
C ALA A 83 -10.33 2.92 17.99
N ALA A 84 -9.28 3.12 17.18
CA ALA A 84 -8.41 2.04 16.70
C ALA A 84 -7.13 1.83 17.53
N THR A 85 -6.99 2.47 18.69
CA THR A 85 -5.79 2.35 19.54
C THR A 85 -5.69 1.01 20.28
N ARG A 86 -6.73 0.16 20.24
CA ARG A 86 -6.81 -0.98 21.17
C ARG A 86 -6.14 -2.28 20.73
N GLN A 87 -5.84 -2.50 19.45
CA GLN A 87 -5.19 -3.76 19.05
C GLN A 87 -4.27 -3.54 17.84
N ALA A 88 -2.99 -3.28 18.10
CA ALA A 88 -1.98 -3.44 17.05
C ALA A 88 -1.85 -4.95 16.76
N VAL A 89 -2.46 -5.41 15.66
CA VAL A 89 -2.24 -6.77 15.16
C VAL A 89 -0.80 -6.82 14.64
N VAL A 90 0.11 -7.37 15.44
CA VAL A 90 1.51 -7.57 15.05
C VAL A 90 1.64 -9.00 14.55
N LYS A 91 1.94 -9.16 13.26
CA LYS A 91 2.27 -10.47 12.71
C LYS A 91 3.68 -10.87 13.13
N ARG A 92 3.80 -12.07 13.70
CA ARG A 92 5.09 -12.73 13.92
C ARG A 92 5.35 -13.69 12.76
N ILE A 93 6.52 -13.58 12.14
CA ILE A 93 6.99 -14.55 11.16
C ILE A 93 7.63 -15.71 11.94
N GLU A 94 7.02 -16.87 11.91
CA GLU A 94 7.60 -18.10 12.47
C GLU A 94 8.68 -18.64 11.52
N ASP A 95 9.78 -19.13 12.07
CA ASP A 95 10.92 -19.71 11.33
C ASP A 95 11.46 -18.84 10.18
N ALA A 96 11.74 -17.56 10.47
CA ALA A 96 12.26 -16.58 9.51
C ALA A 96 13.50 -17.07 8.73
N GLU A 97 14.38 -17.87 9.37
CA GLU A 97 15.59 -18.41 8.74
C GLU A 97 15.32 -19.37 7.57
N ARG A 98 14.16 -20.04 7.56
CA ARG A 98 13.76 -20.96 6.47
C ARG A 98 12.76 -20.36 5.49
N ASN A 99 12.23 -19.18 5.78
CA ASN A 99 11.10 -18.61 5.06
C ASN A 99 11.41 -17.20 4.51
N SER A 100 12.46 -17.11 3.68
CA SER A 100 12.86 -15.85 3.03
C SER A 100 11.74 -15.22 2.21
N LYS A 101 10.92 -16.03 1.54
CA LYS A 101 9.79 -15.56 0.72
C LYS A 101 8.75 -14.77 1.52
N SER A 102 8.49 -15.14 2.78
CA SER A 102 7.55 -14.40 3.62
C SER A 102 8.11 -13.07 4.09
N ILE A 103 9.44 -12.98 4.21
CA ILE A 103 10.15 -11.73 4.51
C ILE A 103 10.08 -10.81 3.30
N ASP A 104 10.39 -11.31 2.10
CA ASP A 104 10.32 -10.53 0.86
C ASP A 104 8.90 -9.99 0.62
N LYS A 105 7.87 -10.84 0.81
CA LYS A 105 6.46 -10.41 0.73
C LYS A 105 6.14 -9.30 1.74
N TRP A 106 6.58 -9.44 2.99
CA TRP A 106 6.35 -8.41 4.01
C TRP A 106 7.07 -7.08 3.66
N ILE A 107 8.29 -7.14 3.12
CA ILE A 107 9.03 -5.96 2.67
C ILE A 107 8.26 -5.25 1.56
N ASP A 108 7.75 -5.98 0.57
CA ASP A 108 6.95 -5.42 -0.52
C ASP A 108 5.66 -4.77 -0.01
N ASP A 109 4.94 -5.46 0.88
CA ASP A 109 3.71 -4.96 1.51
C ASP A 109 3.95 -3.65 2.30
N MET A 110 5.06 -3.56 3.04
CA MET A 110 5.44 -2.34 3.78
C MET A 110 5.91 -1.22 2.86
N ASN A 111 6.65 -1.53 1.81
CA ASN A 111 7.06 -0.54 0.81
C ASN A 111 5.83 0.04 0.10
N GLN A 112 4.83 -0.78 -0.24
CA GLN A 112 3.59 -0.32 -0.83
C GLN A 112 2.82 0.60 0.11
N LEU A 113 2.73 0.25 1.39
CA LEU A 113 2.13 1.12 2.41
C LEU A 113 2.85 2.46 2.55
N HIS A 114 4.18 2.48 2.47
CA HIS A 114 4.95 3.71 2.52
C HIS A 114 4.82 4.55 1.25
N ARG A 115 4.67 3.93 0.08
CA ARG A 115 4.34 4.64 -1.17
C ARG A 115 2.96 5.28 -1.14
N SER A 116 1.99 4.66 -0.47
CA SER A 116 0.62 5.19 -0.37
C SER A 116 0.47 6.26 0.72
N LYS A 117 1.41 6.35 1.66
CA LYS A 117 1.54 7.55 2.49
C LYS A 117 1.97 8.69 1.56
N HIS A 118 1.08 9.66 1.39
CA HIS A 118 1.50 10.98 0.93
C HIS A 118 2.68 11.40 1.83
N LEU A 119 3.76 11.88 1.21
CA LEU A 119 4.82 12.55 1.95
C LEU A 119 4.13 13.54 2.89
N PRO A 120 4.54 13.63 4.17
CA PRO A 120 3.95 14.59 5.09
C PRO A 120 3.97 15.94 4.39
N GLY A 121 2.78 16.43 4.00
CA GLY A 121 2.67 17.66 3.26
C GLY A 121 3.29 18.73 4.13
N VAL A 122 4.34 19.39 3.64
CA VAL A 122 4.98 20.47 4.35
C VAL A 122 3.93 21.56 4.48
N GLN A 123 3.31 21.64 5.66
CA GLN A 123 2.36 22.70 6.00
C GLN A 123 3.21 23.95 6.20
N LEU A 124 3.37 24.72 5.13
CA LEU A 124 3.99 26.04 5.21
C LEU A 124 3.05 26.90 6.07
N ASN A 125 3.58 27.42 7.18
CA ASN A 125 2.76 28.21 8.09
C ASN A 125 2.42 29.60 7.49
N HIS A 126 3.14 29.99 6.44
CA HIS A 126 2.99 31.26 5.77
C HIS A 126 2.57 31.09 4.30
N ALA A 127 1.84 32.07 3.77
CA ALA A 127 1.54 32.14 2.34
C ALA A 127 2.85 32.27 1.56
N MET A 128 3.20 31.21 0.84
CA MET A 128 4.34 31.14 -0.06
C MET A 128 3.83 31.42 -1.48
N PRO A 129 4.61 32.09 -2.35
CA PRO A 129 4.26 32.24 -3.76
C PRO A 129 4.07 30.88 -4.44
N ASP A 130 3.21 30.87 -5.46
CA ASP A 130 2.94 29.67 -6.25
C ASP A 130 4.16 29.31 -7.12
N ILE A 131 4.50 28.02 -7.17
CA ILE A 131 5.70 27.55 -7.90
C ILE A 131 5.56 27.84 -9.39
N ASP A 132 4.37 27.67 -9.97
CA ASP A 132 4.11 27.96 -11.37
C ASP A 132 4.33 29.45 -11.71
N GLY A 133 4.04 30.34 -10.76
CA GLY A 133 4.31 31.78 -10.90
C GLY A 133 5.81 32.09 -10.87
N LEU A 134 6.57 31.40 -10.01
CA LEU A 134 8.03 31.55 -9.92
C LEU A 134 8.78 30.96 -11.13
N MET A 135 8.17 30.03 -11.86
CA MET A 135 8.74 29.47 -13.09
C MET A 135 8.57 30.39 -14.31
N GLN A 136 7.90 31.53 -14.15
CA GLN A 136 7.73 32.49 -15.23
C GLN A 136 9.06 33.10 -15.67
N GLN A 137 9.15 33.44 -16.97
CA GLN A 137 10.29 34.18 -17.51
C GLN A 137 10.47 35.53 -16.81
N TRP A 138 11.72 35.89 -16.56
CA TRP A 138 12.07 37.17 -15.96
C TRP A 138 11.57 38.34 -16.82
N PRO A 139 11.14 39.46 -16.20
CA PRO A 139 10.87 40.68 -16.95
C PRO A 139 12.11 41.13 -17.71
N PRO A 140 11.95 41.67 -18.94
CA PRO A 140 13.10 42.00 -19.80
C PRO A 140 14.04 43.02 -19.16
N GLN A 141 13.51 43.95 -18.35
CA GLN A 141 14.34 44.93 -17.63
C GLN A 141 15.26 44.29 -16.60
N VAL A 142 14.80 43.20 -15.97
CA VAL A 142 15.58 42.47 -14.97
C VAL A 142 16.60 41.56 -15.65
N GLU A 143 16.19 40.87 -16.72
CA GLU A 143 17.06 40.00 -17.51
C GLU A 143 18.26 40.76 -18.10
N GLU A 144 18.02 41.94 -18.71
CA GLU A 144 19.09 42.80 -19.22
C GLU A 144 20.10 43.18 -18.13
N LYS A 145 19.60 43.55 -16.94
CA LYS A 145 20.45 43.90 -15.80
C LYS A 145 21.24 42.71 -15.28
N LEU A 146 20.62 41.53 -15.21
CA LEU A 146 21.27 40.31 -14.75
C LEU A 146 22.42 39.89 -15.68
N ASN A 147 22.20 40.03 -16.99
CA ASN A 147 23.21 39.76 -18.02
C ASN A 147 24.39 40.76 -17.97
N GLU A 148 24.11 42.03 -17.65
CA GLU A 148 25.14 43.06 -17.47
C GLU A 148 25.97 42.85 -16.19
N LEU A 149 25.33 42.39 -15.11
CA LEU A 149 25.92 42.40 -13.76
C LEU A 149 26.85 41.22 -13.48
N GLN A 150 26.81 40.13 -14.25
CA GLN A 150 27.56 38.88 -13.97
C GLN A 150 27.65 38.59 -12.46
N LEU A 151 26.50 38.31 -11.84
CA LEU A 151 26.40 38.16 -10.38
C LEU A 151 27.36 37.06 -9.87
N ASP A 152 28.45 37.46 -9.22
CA ASP A 152 29.27 36.56 -8.42
C ASP A 152 28.84 36.63 -6.95
N LEU A 153 28.01 35.66 -6.56
CA LEU A 153 27.54 35.51 -5.18
C LEU A 153 28.69 35.14 -4.21
N SER A 154 29.87 34.80 -4.73
CA SER A 154 31.06 34.42 -3.94
C SER A 154 31.86 35.62 -3.45
N GLU A 155 31.73 36.78 -4.11
CA GLU A 155 32.43 38.02 -3.72
C GLU A 155 31.67 38.84 -2.67
N LEU A 156 30.43 38.43 -2.35
CA LEU A 156 29.60 39.13 -1.38
C LEU A 156 30.06 38.82 0.05
N ASP A 157 30.56 39.85 0.75
CA ASP A 157 30.97 39.76 2.16
C ASP A 157 29.73 39.71 3.08
N CYS A 158 29.04 38.58 3.09
CA CYS A 158 27.83 38.37 3.89
C CYS A 158 27.80 36.99 4.57
N ASP A 159 27.13 36.91 5.71
CA ASP A 159 26.93 35.65 6.45
C ASP A 159 25.90 34.76 5.74
N LEU A 160 25.94 33.44 5.98
CA LEU A 160 25.08 32.45 5.33
C LEU A 160 23.57 32.79 5.39
N PRO A 161 23.01 33.25 6.53
CA PRO A 161 21.59 33.62 6.58
C PRO A 161 21.28 34.84 5.70
N GLN A 162 22.21 35.79 5.59
CA GLN A 162 22.05 36.97 4.74
C GLN A 162 22.12 36.60 3.26
N LEU A 163 23.00 35.65 2.91
CA LEU A 163 23.08 35.12 1.55
C LEU A 163 21.79 34.41 1.15
N VAL A 164 21.20 33.61 2.05
CA VAL A 164 19.89 32.99 1.83
C VAL A 164 18.81 34.05 1.62
N ASP A 165 18.78 35.09 2.45
CA ASP A 165 17.81 36.18 2.32
C ASP A 165 17.97 36.92 0.97
N VAL A 166 19.20 37.20 0.54
CA VAL A 166 19.49 37.84 -0.76
C VAL A 166 19.03 36.98 -1.94
N VAL A 167 19.37 35.68 -1.94
CA VAL A 167 19.02 34.76 -3.04
C VAL A 167 17.52 34.54 -3.11
N CYS A 168 16.85 34.34 -1.97
CA CYS A 168 15.40 34.16 -1.95
C CYS A 168 14.67 35.45 -2.36
N ASN A 169 15.11 36.63 -1.90
CA ASN A 169 14.52 37.90 -2.32
C ASN A 169 14.74 38.19 -3.82
N LEU A 170 15.86 37.78 -4.39
CA LEU A 170 16.09 37.87 -5.83
C LEU A 170 15.04 37.07 -6.61
N LEU A 171 14.68 35.88 -6.12
CA LEU A 171 13.67 35.00 -6.71
C LEU A 171 12.23 35.31 -6.29
N ASP A 172 11.96 36.50 -5.73
CA ASP A 172 10.65 36.90 -5.21
C ASP A 172 10.07 35.95 -4.13
N ILE A 173 10.93 35.24 -3.39
CA ILE A 173 10.55 34.35 -2.28
C ILE A 173 10.68 35.13 -0.95
N PRO A 174 9.58 35.29 -0.18
CA PRO A 174 9.62 36.06 1.05
C PRO A 174 10.46 35.36 2.14
N THR A 175 11.43 36.07 2.69
CA THR A 175 12.26 35.59 3.80
C THR A 175 11.97 36.35 5.10
N GLN A 176 11.71 35.62 6.18
CA GLN A 176 11.66 36.14 7.55
C GLN A 176 12.60 35.29 8.42
N GLU A 177 13.05 35.84 9.56
CA GLU A 177 14.05 35.17 10.40
C GLU A 177 13.65 33.75 10.84
N ASN A 178 12.35 33.50 11.05
CA ASN A 178 11.81 32.19 11.44
C ASN A 178 11.37 31.30 10.27
N THR A 179 11.32 31.82 9.03
CA THR A 179 10.79 31.11 7.85
C THR A 179 11.84 30.79 6.80
N ARG A 180 13.13 31.04 7.08
CA ARG A 180 14.22 30.73 6.13
C ARG A 180 14.21 29.29 5.62
N LEU A 181 13.85 28.33 6.49
CA LEU A 181 13.77 26.92 6.11
C LEU A 181 12.59 26.65 5.16
N GLU A 182 11.46 27.31 5.37
CA GLU A 182 10.31 27.25 4.48
C GLU A 182 10.64 27.89 3.11
N ALA A 183 11.34 29.04 3.10
CA ALA A 183 11.79 29.70 1.88
C ALA A 183 12.79 28.84 1.09
N LEU A 184 13.74 28.20 1.78
CA LEU A 184 14.71 27.29 1.18
C LEU A 184 14.03 26.04 0.60
N HIS A 185 13.00 25.51 1.27
CA HIS A 185 12.19 24.42 0.75
C HIS A 185 11.51 24.81 -0.57
N THR A 186 10.95 26.02 -0.66
CA THR A 186 10.35 26.55 -1.89
C THR A 186 11.39 26.72 -2.99
N LEU A 187 12.57 27.25 -2.68
CA LEU A 187 13.67 27.38 -3.63
C LEU A 187 14.11 26.03 -4.19
N PHE A 188 14.30 25.02 -3.34
CA PHE A 188 14.65 23.68 -3.81
C PHE A 188 13.53 23.00 -4.58
N THR A 189 12.27 23.26 -4.21
CA THR A 189 11.10 22.77 -4.95
C THR A 189 11.07 23.37 -6.36
N LEU A 190 11.28 24.69 -6.48
CA LEU A 190 11.40 25.39 -7.75
C LEU A 190 12.54 24.82 -8.61
N TYR A 191 13.72 24.62 -8.03
CA TYR A 191 14.87 24.02 -8.73
C TYR A 191 14.56 22.61 -9.24
N LEU A 192 13.93 21.77 -8.42
CA LEU A 192 13.55 20.41 -8.81
C LEU A 192 12.55 20.42 -9.96
N GLU A 193 11.58 21.33 -9.94
CA GLU A 193 10.56 21.42 -10.98
C GLU A 193 11.14 21.89 -12.32
N ILE A 194 12.02 22.90 -12.30
CA ILE A 194 12.77 23.33 -13.49
C ILE A 194 13.62 22.18 -14.05
N ARG A 195 14.37 21.48 -13.19
CA ARG A 195 15.18 20.33 -13.61
C ARG A 195 14.34 19.20 -14.21
N ASN A 196 13.15 18.96 -13.65
CA ASN A 196 12.21 17.96 -14.18
C ASN A 196 11.67 18.36 -15.55
N VAL A 197 11.36 19.64 -15.75
CA VAL A 197 10.92 20.18 -17.05
C VAL A 197 12.03 20.09 -18.09
N GLU A 198 13.27 20.48 -17.74
CA GLU A 198 14.43 20.30 -18.63
C GLU A 198 14.58 18.83 -19.06
N ASN A 199 14.60 17.90 -18.11
CA ASN A 199 14.71 16.46 -18.42
C ASN A 199 13.57 15.94 -19.33
N ARG A 200 12.35 16.50 -19.23
CA ARG A 200 11.22 16.15 -20.11
C ARG A 200 11.36 16.73 -21.50
N ASN A 201 11.95 17.92 -21.64
CA ASN A 201 12.14 18.58 -22.93
C ASN A 201 13.26 17.95 -23.77
N PHE A 202 14.15 17.16 -23.15
CA PHE A 202 15.27 16.46 -23.81
C PHE A 202 15.05 14.95 -24.03
N SER A 203 13.82 14.43 -23.81
CA SER A 203 13.43 13.04 -24.12
C SER A 203 12.41 12.97 -25.25
#